data_AF-A0A448UZ47-F1
#
_entry.id   AF-A0A448UZ47-F1
#
_cell.length_a   1.000
_cell.length_b   1.000
_cell.length_c   1.000
_cell.angle_alpha   90.00
_cell.angle_beta   90.00
_cell.angle_gamma   90.00
#
_symmetry.space_group_name_H-M   'P 1'
#
loop_
_entity.id
_entity.type
_entity.pdbx_description
1 polymer ?
#
loop_
_entity_poly.entity_id
_entity_poly.type
_entity_poly.pdbx_seq_one_letter_code
_entity_poly.pdbx_strand_id
1 'polypeptide(L)'
;MNTALTRFRPLIPAGGVGSRLWPLSRAQAPKFLLDLTDSGKSLLRDTYDRLIDLSNGSVMVVTGTSHANAVTQQIPELRASDLVLEPSPKDSAAAIGLACAIIHEREPDAIIGSFAADHVINPLMNFNAW
;
A
#
# COMPACT_ATOMS: atom_id res chain seq x y z
N MET A 1 1.16 17.94 -17.05
CA MET A 1 1.41 16.68 -16.32
C MET A 1 2.82 16.23 -16.63
N ASN A 2 3.62 15.95 -15.60
CA ASN A 2 4.95 15.35 -15.77
C ASN A 2 4.77 13.98 -16.44
N THR A 3 5.38 13.77 -17.60
CA THR A 3 5.27 12.53 -18.40
C THR A 3 5.79 11.29 -17.66
N ALA A 4 6.61 11.47 -16.61
CA ALA A 4 7.04 10.36 -15.77
C ALA A 4 5.89 9.80 -14.91
N LEU A 5 4.98 10.66 -14.43
CA LEU A 5 3.88 10.24 -13.55
C LEU A 5 2.80 9.47 -14.30
N THR A 6 2.71 9.57 -15.63
CA THR A 6 1.73 8.79 -16.39
C THR A 6 2.04 7.29 -16.37
N ARG A 7 3.32 6.93 -16.27
CA ARG A 7 3.82 5.56 -16.16
C ARG A 7 4.08 5.14 -14.71
N PHE A 8 3.78 5.99 -13.74
CA PHE A 8 4.04 5.70 -12.33
C PHE A 8 3.02 4.71 -11.77
N ARG A 9 3.52 3.60 -11.20
CA ARG A 9 2.74 2.52 -10.60
C ARG A 9 3.23 2.27 -9.17
N PRO A 10 2.67 2.97 -8.18
CA PRO A 10 3.01 2.73 -6.79
C PRO A 10 2.45 1.39 -6.33
N LEU A 11 3.20 0.74 -5.44
CA LEU A 11 2.77 -0.44 -4.71
C LEU A 11 2.93 -0.24 -3.20
N ILE A 12 2.04 -0.86 -2.44
CA ILE A 12 2.01 -0.83 -0.97
C ILE A 12 2.15 -2.27 -0.46
N PRO A 13 3.31 -2.67 0.10
CA PRO A 13 3.43 -3.91 0.85
C PRO A 13 2.70 -3.72 2.20
N ALA A 14 1.54 -4.34 2.34
CA ALA A 14 0.69 -4.33 3.52
C ALA A 14 0.78 -5.69 4.24
N GLY A 15 2.00 -6.00 4.67
CA GLY A 15 2.34 -7.23 5.40
C GLY A 15 2.85 -6.94 6.81
N GLY A 16 2.90 -7.98 7.62
CA GLY A 16 3.44 -7.93 8.98
C GLY A 16 2.38 -7.88 10.07
N VAL A 17 2.63 -8.61 11.16
CA VAL A 17 1.71 -8.75 12.30
C VAL A 17 1.75 -7.56 13.26
N GLY A 18 2.72 -6.65 13.09
CA GLY A 18 2.81 -5.41 13.87
C GLY A 18 2.98 -5.61 15.38
N SER A 19 3.67 -6.64 15.88
CA SER A 19 3.67 -7.03 17.30
C SER A 19 4.22 -6.00 18.30
N ARG A 20 4.89 -4.94 17.83
CA ARG A 20 5.55 -3.94 18.69
C ARG A 20 4.60 -2.91 19.31
N LEU A 21 3.35 -2.83 18.83
CA LEU A 21 2.33 -1.90 19.34
C LEU A 21 1.29 -2.61 20.20
N TRP A 22 1.60 -3.77 20.76
CA TRP A 22 0.71 -4.41 21.72
C TRP A 22 0.45 -3.45 22.91
N PRO A 23 -0.79 -3.28 23.39
CA PRO A 23 -2.01 -4.05 23.08
C PRO A 23 -2.84 -3.53 21.89
N LEU A 24 -2.42 -2.44 21.23
CA LEU A 24 -3.14 -1.83 20.12
C LEU A 24 -3.13 -2.72 18.87
N SER A 25 -1.96 -3.24 18.51
CA SER A 25 -1.84 -4.21 17.41
C SER A 25 -2.19 -5.62 17.85
N ARG A 26 -3.04 -6.30 17.09
CA ARG A 26 -3.33 -7.73 17.25
C ARG A 26 -3.08 -8.48 15.96
N ALA A 27 -3.00 -9.80 16.01
CA ALA A 27 -2.83 -10.62 14.80
C ALA A 27 -3.90 -10.35 13.72
N GLN A 28 -5.13 -9.99 14.12
CA GLN A 28 -6.22 -9.64 13.19
C GLN A 28 -6.30 -8.13 12.89
N ALA A 29 -5.56 -7.29 13.61
CA ALA A 29 -5.51 -5.84 13.44
C ALA A 29 -4.04 -5.37 13.47
N PRO A 30 -3.25 -5.72 12.44
CA PRO A 30 -1.89 -5.22 12.29
C PRO A 30 -1.85 -3.69 12.23
N LYS A 31 -0.67 -3.13 12.55
CA LYS A 31 -0.44 -1.68 12.66
C LYS A 31 -0.98 -0.88 11.48
N PHE A 32 -0.79 -1.35 10.24
CA PHE A 32 -1.23 -0.62 9.04
C PHE A 32 -2.76 -0.45 8.93
N LEU A 33 -3.54 -1.23 9.69
CA LEU A 33 -5.00 -1.12 9.74
C LEU A 33 -5.50 -0.19 10.88
N LEU A 34 -4.60 0.35 11.70
CA LEU A 34 -4.96 1.20 12.83
C LEU A 34 -4.93 2.69 12.42
N ASP A 35 -5.82 3.47 13.01
CA ASP A 35 -5.66 4.92 13.09
C ASP A 35 -4.77 5.23 14.30
N LEU A 36 -3.56 5.73 14.03
CA LEU A 36 -2.61 6.15 15.06
C LEU A 36 -2.40 7.68 15.09
N THR A 37 -3.22 8.40 14.32
CA THR A 37 -3.11 9.85 14.14
C THR A 37 -4.37 10.59 14.59
N ASP A 38 -5.37 9.86 15.08
CA ASP A 38 -6.71 10.35 15.43
C ASP A 38 -7.38 11.10 14.26
N SER A 39 -7.09 10.68 13.02
CA SER A 39 -7.58 11.30 11.79
C SER A 39 -8.90 10.69 11.30
N GLY A 40 -9.32 9.57 11.88
CA GLY A 40 -10.40 8.72 11.42
C GLY A 40 -10.00 7.76 10.29
N LYS A 41 -8.72 7.71 9.90
CA LYS A 41 -8.21 6.88 8.81
C LYS A 41 -7.13 5.92 9.30
N SER A 42 -7.11 4.70 8.74
CA SER A 42 -5.98 3.80 8.96
C SER A 42 -4.73 4.28 8.24
N LEU A 43 -3.55 3.88 8.72
CA LEU A 43 -2.27 4.21 8.06
C LEU A 43 -2.22 3.73 6.59
N LEU A 44 -2.84 2.57 6.30
CA LEU A 44 -2.98 2.07 4.94
C LEU A 44 -3.84 3.01 4.09
N ARG A 45 -5.00 3.44 4.61
CA ARG A 45 -5.88 4.40 3.91
C ARG A 45 -5.15 5.70 3.62
N ASP A 46 -4.43 6.24 4.61
CA ASP A 46 -3.64 7.46 4.43
C ASP A 46 -2.55 7.29 3.36
N THR A 47 -1.89 6.13 3.34
CA THR A 47 -0.88 5.84 2.32
C THR A 47 -1.49 5.73 0.93
N TYR A 48 -2.65 5.08 0.80
CA TYR A 48 -3.37 4.98 -0.46
C TYR A 48 -3.84 6.34 -0.98
N ASP A 49 -4.46 7.16 -0.12
CA ASP A 49 -4.95 8.49 -0.48
C ASP A 49 -3.83 9.40 -1.02
N ARG A 50 -2.62 9.31 -0.45
CA ARG A 50 -1.44 10.05 -0.96
C ARG A 50 -1.01 9.62 -2.36
N LEU A 51 -1.23 8.37 -2.73
CA LEU A 51 -0.67 7.75 -3.94
C LEU A 51 -1.65 7.69 -5.11
N ILE A 52 -2.96 7.64 -4.84
CA ILE A 52 -3.97 7.42 -5.87
C ILE A 52 -4.02 8.58 -6.88
N ASP A 53 -3.88 9.81 -6.39
CA ASP A 53 -3.86 11.02 -7.22
C ASP A 53 -2.57 11.13 -8.05
N LEU A 54 -1.46 10.56 -7.58
CA LEU A 54 -0.16 10.57 -8.28
C LEU A 54 -0.07 9.53 -9.40
N SER A 55 -0.90 8.49 -9.34
CA SER A 55 -0.76 7.28 -10.15
C SER A 55 -1.85 7.11 -11.20
N ASN A 56 -2.54 8.21 -11.53
CA ASN A 56 -3.70 8.20 -12.41
C ASN A 56 -4.75 7.16 -11.99
N GLY A 57 -4.94 6.99 -10.68
CA GLY A 57 -5.95 6.08 -10.15
C GLY A 57 -5.54 4.60 -10.14
N SER A 58 -4.25 4.26 -9.99
CA SER A 58 -3.79 2.87 -9.92
C SER A 58 -2.72 2.67 -8.85
N VAL A 59 -3.09 2.03 -7.74
CA VAL A 59 -2.18 1.69 -6.63
C VAL A 59 -2.32 0.21 -6.32
N MET A 60 -1.23 -0.55 -6.42
CA MET A 60 -1.23 -1.98 -6.09
C MET A 60 -1.02 -2.18 -4.59
N VAL A 61 -1.79 -3.06 -3.96
CA VAL A 61 -1.60 -3.47 -2.57
C VAL A 61 -1.24 -4.95 -2.54
N VAL A 62 -0.11 -5.28 -1.92
CA VAL A 62 0.31 -6.67 -1.69
C VAL A 62 0.06 -7.00 -0.23
N THR A 63 -0.73 -8.04 0.05
CA THR A 63 -1.06 -8.42 1.44
C THR A 63 -1.25 -9.93 1.56
N GLY A 64 -1.15 -10.47 2.76
CA GLY A 64 -1.46 -11.87 3.02
C GLY A 64 -2.98 -12.14 2.96
N THR A 65 -3.37 -13.37 2.61
CA THR A 65 -4.77 -13.80 2.50
C THR A 65 -5.60 -13.50 3.77
N SER A 66 -4.99 -13.58 4.96
CA SER A 66 -5.65 -13.29 6.23
C SER A 66 -6.07 -11.82 6.40
N HIS A 67 -5.48 -10.90 5.64
CA HIS A 67 -5.73 -9.46 5.74
C HIS A 67 -6.51 -8.90 4.53
N ALA A 68 -6.76 -9.71 3.50
CA ALA A 68 -7.43 -9.30 2.27
C ALA A 68 -8.75 -8.55 2.53
N ASN A 69 -9.65 -9.16 3.33
CA ASN A 69 -10.94 -8.55 3.65
C ASN A 69 -10.79 -7.21 4.38
N ALA A 70 -9.85 -7.12 5.32
CA ALA A 70 -9.64 -5.89 6.09
C ALA A 70 -9.05 -4.79 5.20
N VAL A 71 -8.12 -5.13 4.30
CA VAL A 71 -7.59 -4.19 3.29
C VAL A 71 -8.71 -3.64 2.41
N THR A 72 -9.59 -4.51 1.87
CA THR A 72 -10.71 -4.06 1.02
C THR A 72 -11.76 -3.25 1.79
N GLN A 73 -11.90 -3.46 3.10
CA GLN A 73 -12.77 -2.62 3.94
C GLN A 73 -12.19 -1.21 4.15
N GLN A 74 -10.86 -1.10 4.25
CA GLN A 74 -10.19 0.20 4.37
C GLN A 74 -10.14 0.97 3.05
N ILE A 75 -10.08 0.25 1.92
CA ILE A 75 -10.05 0.83 0.58
C ILE A 75 -11.14 0.18 -0.29
N PRO A 76 -12.43 0.53 -0.09
CA PRO A 76 -13.54 -0.04 -0.85
C PRO A 76 -13.45 0.15 -2.36
N GLU A 77 -12.73 1.18 -2.81
CA GLU A 77 -12.47 1.50 -4.21
C GLU A 77 -11.29 0.73 -4.83
N LEU A 78 -10.58 -0.10 -4.05
CA LEU A 78 -9.45 -0.88 -4.56
C LEU A 78 -9.95 -1.92 -5.57
N ARG A 79 -9.41 -1.85 -6.80
CA ARG A 79 -9.74 -2.81 -7.85
C ARG A 79 -9.21 -4.18 -7.49
N ALA A 80 -9.96 -5.24 -7.84
CA ALA A 80 -9.50 -6.61 -7.68
C ALA A 80 -8.17 -6.89 -8.41
N SER A 81 -7.92 -6.22 -9.54
CA SER A 81 -6.65 -6.31 -10.27
C SER A 81 -5.46 -5.74 -9.49
N ASP A 82 -5.71 -4.84 -8.55
CA ASP A 82 -4.70 -4.09 -7.81
C ASP A 82 -4.50 -4.67 -6.40
N LEU A 83 -5.27 -5.69 -6.01
CA LEU A 83 -5.05 -6.48 -4.81
C LEU A 83 -4.28 -7.76 -5.14
N VAL A 84 -3.07 -7.89 -4.62
CA VAL A 84 -2.23 -9.09 -4.79
C VAL A 84 -2.13 -9.81 -3.45
N LEU A 85 -2.48 -11.10 -3.45
CA LEU A 85 -2.37 -11.95 -2.28
C LEU A 85 -1.06 -12.71 -2.30
N GLU A 86 -0.19 -12.45 -1.33
CA GLU A 86 1.03 -13.24 -1.16
C GLU A 86 0.71 -14.58 -0.47
N PRO A 87 1.27 -15.71 -0.94
CA PRO A 87 0.95 -17.05 -0.43
C PRO A 87 1.51 -17.29 0.99
N SER A 88 2.54 -16.55 1.38
CA SER A 88 3.18 -16.64 2.69
C SER A 88 3.95 -15.36 2.98
N PRO A 89 4.05 -14.93 4.25
CA PRO A 89 4.85 -13.77 4.62
C PRO A 89 6.34 -14.06 4.38
N LYS A 90 6.94 -13.37 3.40
CA LYS A 90 8.33 -13.57 2.96
C LYS A 90 9.13 -12.27 2.91
N ASP A 91 8.89 -11.40 3.89
CA ASP A 91 9.46 -10.06 4.01
C ASP A 91 9.15 -9.12 2.84
N SER A 92 9.49 -7.84 2.98
CA SER A 92 9.12 -6.80 2.01
C SER A 92 9.73 -7.03 0.63
N ALA A 93 10.92 -7.61 0.52
CA ALA A 93 11.59 -7.81 -0.76
C ALA A 93 10.81 -8.78 -1.68
N ALA A 94 10.24 -9.85 -1.12
CA ALA A 94 9.44 -10.80 -1.89
C ALA A 94 8.10 -10.18 -2.31
N ALA A 95 7.43 -9.44 -1.43
CA ALA A 95 6.20 -8.73 -1.75
C ALA A 95 6.42 -7.68 -2.86
N ILE A 96 7.50 -6.90 -2.77
CA ILE A 96 7.90 -5.93 -3.80
C ILE A 96 8.21 -6.65 -5.11
N GLY A 97 9.01 -7.73 -5.09
CA GLY A 97 9.37 -8.49 -6.28
C GLY A 97 8.15 -9.07 -7.00
N LEU A 98 7.20 -9.63 -6.25
CA LEU A 98 5.93 -10.13 -6.80
C LEU A 98 5.12 -9.03 -7.49
N ALA A 99 4.93 -7.89 -6.83
CA ALA A 99 4.25 -6.76 -7.43
C ALA A 99 4.99 -6.21 -8.66
N CYS A 100 6.32 -6.10 -8.61
CA CYS A 100 7.12 -5.67 -9.75
C CYS A 100 6.95 -6.61 -10.94
N ALA A 101 6.94 -7.93 -10.73
CA ALA A 101 6.73 -8.90 -11.80
C ALA A 101 5.35 -8.75 -12.45
N ILE A 102 4.29 -8.61 -11.64
CA ILE A 102 2.92 -8.43 -12.13
C ILE A 102 2.76 -7.09 -12.87
N ILE A 103 3.32 -6.01 -12.33
CA ILE A 103 3.26 -4.68 -12.96
C ILE A 103 4.04 -4.70 -14.28
N HIS A 104 5.24 -5.30 -14.31
CA HIS A 104 6.05 -5.39 -15.52
C HIS A 104 5.36 -6.20 -16.63
N GLU A 105 4.64 -7.27 -16.29
CA GLU A 105 3.85 -8.04 -17.27
C GLU A 105 2.71 -7.20 -17.87
N ARG A 106 2.08 -6.33 -17.07
CA ARG A 106 0.98 -5.45 -17.51
C ARG A 106 1.46 -4.22 -18.27
N GLU A 107 2.57 -3.64 -17.83
CA GLU A 107 3.14 -2.39 -18.33
C GLU A 107 4.67 -2.41 -18.22
N PRO A 108 5.37 -2.89 -19.26
CA PRO A 108 6.82 -3.09 -19.23
C PRO A 108 7.65 -1.83 -18.93
N ASP A 109 7.12 -0.67 -19.30
CA ASP A 109 7.75 0.65 -19.13
C ASP A 109 7.37 1.37 -17.82
N ALA A 110 6.67 0.69 -16.90
CA ALA A 110 6.20 1.29 -15.66
C ALA A 110 7.35 1.76 -14.77
N ILE A 111 7.19 2.94 -14.19
CA ILE A 111 8.04 3.44 -13.10
C ILE A 111 7.41 2.99 -11.79
N ILE A 112 8.07 2.08 -11.08
CA ILE A 112 7.52 1.45 -9.88
C ILE A 112 8.08 2.13 -8.63
N GLY A 113 7.19 2.49 -7.69
CA GLY A 113 7.57 3.01 -6.37
C GLY A 113 6.96 2.16 -5.26
N SER A 114 7.76 1.75 -4.29
CA SER A 114 7.29 1.00 -3.12
C SER A 114 7.11 1.91 -1.91
N PHE A 115 5.94 1.84 -1.27
CA PHE A 115 5.58 2.68 -0.12
C PHE A 115 5.10 1.80 1.04
N ALA A 116 5.68 2.01 2.23
CA ALA A 116 5.28 1.27 3.42
C ALA A 116 3.84 1.63 3.84
N ALA A 117 3.03 0.62 4.16
CA ALA A 117 1.63 0.78 4.55
C ALA A 117 1.42 1.47 5.90
N ASP A 118 2.47 1.65 6.70
CA ASP A 118 2.39 2.00 8.13
C ASP A 118 3.24 3.24 8.51
N HIS A 119 3.57 4.08 7.53
CA HIS A 119 4.29 5.33 7.72
C HIS A 119 3.37 6.55 7.78
N VAL A 120 3.52 7.34 8.84
CA VAL A 120 2.97 8.69 8.95
C VAL A 120 3.94 9.66 8.27
N ILE A 121 3.45 10.44 7.31
CA ILE A 121 4.25 11.43 6.57
C ILE A 121 3.61 12.80 6.77
N ASN A 122 4.36 13.72 7.38
CA ASN A 122 3.97 15.11 7.59
C ASN A 122 5.18 16.04 7.41
N PRO A 123 5.03 17.23 6.80
CA PRO A 123 3.82 17.76 6.18
C PRO A 123 3.54 17.14 4.80
N LEU A 124 2.27 16.84 4.51
CA LEU A 124 1.83 16.25 3.23
C LEU A 124 2.21 17.09 2.00
N MET A 125 2.27 18.42 2.15
CA MET A 125 2.57 19.35 1.05
C MET A 125 3.93 19.06 0.39
N ASN A 126 4.88 18.50 1.13
CA ASN A 126 6.23 18.21 0.62
C ASN A 126 6.34 16.85 -0.08
N PHE A 127 5.35 15.98 0.08
CA PHE A 127 5.37 14.64 -0.51
C PHE A 127 5.24 14.69 -2.03
N ASN A 128 4.43 15.61 -2.55
CA ASN A 128 4.10 15.74 -3.98
C ASN A 128 4.89 16.84 -4.70
N ALA A 129 5.96 17.37 -4.08
CA ALA A 129 6.62 18.61 -4.53
C ALA A 129 7.60 18.44 -5.72
N TRP A 130 7.36 17.48 -6.62
CA TRP A 130 8.27 17.11 -7.73
C TRP A 130 7.67 17.34 -9.11
#